data_AF-A0A957TQJ7-F1
#
_entry.id   AF-A0A957TQJ7-F1
#
_cell.length_a   1.000
_cell.length_b   1.000
_cell.length_c   1.000
_cell.angle_alpha   90.00
_cell.angle_beta   90.00
_cell.angle_gamma   90.00
#
_symmetry.space_group_name_H-M   'P 1'
#
loop_
_entity.id
_entity.type
_entity.pdbx_description
1 polymer ?
#
loop_
_entity_poly.entity_id
_entity_poly.type
_entity_poly.pdbx_seq_one_letter_code
_entity_poly.pdbx_strand_id
1 'polypeptide(L)'
;MPLPLLQTKLHIPLLRPQFVARPAITTKLLAGAVLPLTLIAAPAGFGKTTLISEWIAQTHQPVAWLSLDEEDNEPSRFLLYLVAALRSVHAHVGESTLASLKVAQLPPITALLTPLLNELSRLADSVVLVLDDYHLITAAPIHEALTFLIEHLPPTLRLIITTRIDPPLPLARWRVRGQLTEIRADELRFGTAEITAFFNQKMGFSLSSAEIAILEGRTEGWIAALQLAALSMQGRQNTAEFITAFSGSNRFIVDYLAEEVWRGLPAATQRFLMQTALLDRFCADLSAVVTEQPNAQAILTVLEQANLFLIALDDERHWYRYHHLFRELLQQRLREQFDAATLHALHRRAADWYAAHRLADEAIQHYLAASAVEQAADLIEEVGYAAIGKSNLTQVRRWLEKLPVDLVRARPRLVLWRAWVLNLTGQPAMLEQWLQEAELNLTHVPPAIAQDMRAQLITLHAYKTRRQGDFVTANAQLQQALADCTPDNLLTRTAINLNLGFNYWMTGQFALAEGVLETTRHEAKRIQATHMMLLAQGTLANVACAQGKLA
;
A
#
# COMPACT_ATOMS: atom_id res chain seq x y z
N MET A 1 -32.37 4.91 -42.98
CA MET A 1 -32.36 3.45 -42.76
C MET A 1 -32.08 3.21 -41.28
N PRO A 2 -32.69 2.22 -40.59
CA PRO A 2 -32.33 1.94 -39.20
C PRO A 2 -30.83 1.60 -39.15
N LEU A 3 -30.10 2.20 -38.21
CA LEU A 3 -28.69 1.89 -37.98
C LEU A 3 -28.57 0.38 -37.69
N PRO A 4 -27.75 -0.37 -38.46
CA PRO A 4 -27.57 -1.79 -38.20
C PRO A 4 -26.95 -1.98 -36.81
N LEU A 5 -27.56 -2.84 -36.00
CA LEU A 5 -27.09 -3.16 -34.65
C LEU A 5 -26.13 -4.33 -34.68
N LEU A 6 -25.02 -4.19 -33.94
CA LEU A 6 -24.07 -5.26 -33.73
C LEU A 6 -24.59 -6.20 -32.63
N GLN A 7 -25.17 -7.33 -33.03
CA GLN A 7 -25.81 -8.30 -32.12
C GLN A 7 -24.85 -8.86 -31.06
N THR A 8 -23.55 -8.94 -31.33
CA THR A 8 -22.55 -9.44 -30.37
C THR A 8 -22.49 -8.61 -29.09
N LYS A 9 -22.89 -7.34 -29.12
CA LYS A 9 -22.96 -6.46 -27.93
C LYS A 9 -24.10 -6.82 -26.98
N LEU A 10 -25.10 -7.57 -27.48
CA LEU A 10 -26.30 -7.96 -26.73
C LEU A 10 -26.18 -9.37 -26.13
N HIS A 11 -25.09 -10.08 -26.42
CA HIS A 11 -24.87 -11.44 -25.95
C HIS A 11 -24.12 -11.48 -24.62
N ILE A 12 -24.63 -12.28 -23.69
CA ILE A 12 -23.95 -12.57 -22.44
C ILE A 12 -22.65 -13.34 -22.75
N PRO A 13 -21.49 -12.86 -22.30
CA PRO A 13 -20.22 -13.54 -22.52
C PRO A 13 -20.20 -14.94 -21.90
N LEU A 14 -19.75 -15.92 -22.68
CA LEU A 14 -19.64 -17.31 -22.23
C LEU A 14 -18.58 -17.45 -21.12
N LEU A 15 -18.92 -18.25 -20.10
CA LEU A 15 -17.96 -18.64 -19.09
C LEU A 15 -16.89 -19.54 -19.69
N ARG A 16 -15.61 -19.15 -19.53
CA ARG A 16 -14.48 -19.98 -19.95
C ARG A 16 -14.42 -21.23 -19.05
N PRO A 17 -14.08 -22.42 -19.57
CA PRO A 17 -14.01 -23.65 -18.75
C PRO A 17 -13.10 -23.55 -17.52
N GLN A 18 -12.07 -22.72 -17.62
CA GLN A 18 -11.03 -22.52 -16.60
C GLN A 18 -11.39 -21.45 -15.56
N PHE A 19 -12.65 -21.00 -15.49
CA PHE A 19 -13.07 -20.04 -14.46
C PHE A 19 -13.04 -20.67 -13.06
N VAL A 20 -12.73 -19.85 -12.06
CA VAL A 20 -12.82 -20.21 -10.63
C VAL A 20 -14.09 -19.59 -10.07
N ALA A 21 -14.91 -20.41 -9.42
CA ALA A 21 -16.16 -19.98 -8.83
C ALA A 21 -15.93 -19.11 -7.59
N ARG A 22 -16.75 -18.07 -7.42
CA ARG A 22 -16.60 -17.05 -6.36
C ARG A 22 -17.86 -16.91 -5.50
N PRO A 23 -18.19 -17.95 -4.72
CA PRO A 23 -19.47 -18.08 -4.04
C PRO A 23 -19.77 -16.94 -3.06
N ALA A 24 -18.76 -16.37 -2.40
CA ALA A 24 -18.97 -15.25 -1.47
C ALA A 24 -19.53 -14.01 -2.18
N ILE A 25 -19.01 -13.72 -3.38
CA ILE A 25 -19.37 -12.53 -4.15
C ILE A 25 -20.66 -12.76 -4.92
N THR A 26 -20.87 -13.94 -5.49
CA THR A 26 -22.16 -14.28 -6.12
C THR A 26 -23.29 -14.30 -5.08
N THR A 27 -23.02 -14.75 -3.85
CA THR A 27 -23.98 -14.66 -2.73
C THR A 27 -24.31 -13.20 -2.38
N LYS A 28 -23.31 -12.32 -2.36
CA LYS A 28 -23.53 -10.86 -2.18
C LYS A 28 -24.40 -10.28 -3.31
N LEU A 29 -24.16 -10.69 -4.56
CA LEU A 29 -24.98 -10.28 -5.72
C LEU A 29 -26.43 -10.76 -5.64
N LEU A 30 -26.65 -11.98 -5.12
CA LEU A 30 -27.97 -12.54 -4.87
C LEU A 30 -28.68 -11.83 -3.71
N ALA A 31 -27.99 -11.57 -2.60
CA ALA A 31 -28.54 -10.82 -1.46
C ALA A 31 -28.91 -9.38 -1.86
N GLY A 32 -28.10 -8.75 -2.72
CA GLY A 32 -28.37 -7.43 -3.31
C GLY A 32 -29.44 -7.42 -4.40
N ALA A 33 -30.09 -8.55 -4.70
CA ALA A 33 -31.14 -8.62 -5.74
C ALA A 33 -32.38 -7.80 -5.43
N VAL A 34 -32.58 -7.43 -4.16
CA VAL A 34 -33.68 -6.56 -3.72
C VAL A 34 -33.40 -5.07 -3.95
N LEU A 35 -32.15 -4.69 -4.27
CA LEU A 35 -31.76 -3.31 -4.47
C LEU A 35 -31.77 -2.95 -5.96
N PRO A 36 -32.15 -1.70 -6.31
CA PRO A 36 -32.33 -1.30 -7.70
C PRO A 36 -31.02 -1.23 -8.49
N LEU A 37 -29.89 -0.98 -7.81
CA LEU A 37 -28.59 -0.78 -8.45
C LEU A 37 -27.49 -1.64 -7.81
N THR A 38 -26.75 -2.35 -8.66
CA THR A 38 -25.46 -2.95 -8.35
C THR A 38 -24.37 -2.27 -9.16
N LEU A 39 -23.31 -1.79 -8.50
CA LEU A 39 -22.11 -1.25 -9.15
C LEU A 39 -20.92 -2.18 -8.90
N ILE A 40 -20.27 -2.62 -9.98
CA ILE A 40 -19.01 -3.37 -9.94
C ILE A 40 -17.92 -2.50 -10.57
N ALA A 41 -17.06 -1.93 -9.72
CA ALA A 41 -16.05 -0.96 -10.12
C ALA A 41 -14.66 -1.46 -9.75
N ALA A 42 -13.85 -1.76 -10.77
CA ALA A 42 -12.46 -2.21 -10.62
C ALA A 42 -11.68 -2.04 -11.92
N PRO A 43 -10.34 -1.97 -11.88
CA PRO A 43 -9.50 -1.85 -13.07
C PRO A 43 -9.69 -2.99 -14.09
N ALA A 44 -9.03 -2.85 -15.24
CA ALA A 44 -8.98 -3.89 -16.25
C ALA A 44 -8.45 -5.22 -15.68
N GLY A 45 -8.99 -6.34 -16.15
CA GLY A 45 -8.45 -7.65 -15.80
C GLY A 45 -8.76 -8.16 -14.39
N PHE A 46 -9.66 -7.51 -13.62
CA PHE A 46 -10.14 -8.00 -12.32
C PHE A 46 -11.32 -9.00 -12.40
N GLY A 47 -11.74 -9.38 -13.61
CA GLY A 47 -12.77 -10.41 -13.80
C GLY A 47 -14.22 -9.94 -13.59
N LYS A 48 -14.51 -8.64 -13.70
CA LYS A 48 -15.88 -8.07 -13.55
C LYS A 48 -16.92 -8.78 -14.42
N THR A 49 -16.67 -8.84 -15.73
CA THR A 49 -17.55 -9.50 -16.71
C THR A 49 -17.71 -10.99 -16.41
N THR A 50 -16.62 -11.68 -16.05
CA THR A 50 -16.65 -13.11 -15.69
C THR A 50 -17.49 -13.37 -14.44
N LEU A 51 -17.39 -12.51 -13.42
CA LEU A 51 -18.19 -12.58 -12.21
C LEU A 51 -19.69 -12.43 -12.51
N ILE A 52 -20.07 -11.50 -13.38
CA ILE A 52 -21.49 -11.36 -13.76
C ILE A 52 -21.94 -12.56 -14.57
N SER A 53 -21.17 -13.04 -15.55
CA SER A 53 -21.53 -14.28 -16.28
C SER A 53 -21.69 -15.48 -15.34
N GLU A 54 -20.86 -15.58 -14.28
CA GLU A 54 -20.97 -16.63 -13.26
C GLU A 54 -22.28 -16.50 -12.48
N TRP A 55 -22.60 -15.29 -12.03
CA TRP A 55 -23.85 -15.02 -11.32
C TRP A 55 -25.07 -15.25 -12.21
N ILE A 56 -25.02 -14.88 -13.49
CA ILE A 56 -26.10 -15.13 -14.46
C ILE A 56 -26.34 -16.63 -14.62
N ALA A 57 -25.29 -17.46 -14.64
CA ALA A 57 -25.45 -18.91 -14.72
C ALA A 57 -26.15 -19.52 -13.49
N GLN A 58 -26.24 -18.79 -12.38
CA GLN A 58 -26.88 -19.22 -11.13
C GLN A 58 -28.27 -18.58 -10.93
N THR A 59 -28.64 -17.55 -11.71
CA THR A 59 -29.95 -16.89 -11.60
C THR A 59 -30.95 -17.45 -12.61
N HIS A 60 -32.22 -17.44 -12.24
CA HIS A 60 -33.33 -17.77 -13.13
C HIS A 60 -34.03 -16.52 -13.70
N GLN A 61 -33.56 -15.32 -13.31
CA GLN A 61 -34.12 -14.07 -13.81
C GLN A 61 -33.73 -13.84 -15.27
N PRO A 62 -34.63 -13.32 -16.11
CA PRO A 62 -34.28 -12.84 -17.44
C PRO A 62 -33.25 -11.71 -17.40
N VAL A 63 -32.21 -11.81 -18.23
CA VAL A 63 -31.10 -10.84 -18.26
C VAL A 63 -30.96 -10.22 -19.64
N ALA A 64 -31.08 -8.89 -19.69
CA ALA A 64 -30.73 -8.06 -20.84
C ALA A 64 -29.28 -7.59 -20.69
N TRP A 65 -28.44 -7.90 -21.68
CA TRP A 65 -27.03 -7.54 -21.67
C TRP A 65 -26.72 -6.45 -22.69
N LEU A 66 -25.89 -5.48 -22.31
CA LEU A 66 -25.32 -4.49 -23.22
C LEU A 66 -23.84 -4.27 -22.90
N SER A 67 -22.96 -4.75 -23.79
CA SER A 67 -21.55 -4.36 -23.83
C SER A 67 -21.40 -3.01 -24.53
N LEU A 68 -20.84 -2.03 -23.84
CA LEU A 68 -20.66 -0.68 -24.35
C LEU A 68 -19.32 -0.55 -25.08
N ASP A 69 -19.27 0.29 -26.11
CA ASP A 69 -18.05 0.74 -26.77
C ASP A 69 -18.00 2.28 -26.90
N GLU A 70 -16.89 2.82 -27.41
CA GLU A 70 -16.71 4.28 -27.56
C GLU A 70 -17.76 4.93 -28.48
N GLU A 71 -18.32 4.18 -29.45
CA GLU A 71 -19.32 4.71 -30.37
C GLU A 71 -20.67 4.94 -29.66
N ASP A 72 -20.96 4.21 -28.59
CA ASP A 72 -22.20 4.36 -27.81
C ASP A 72 -22.22 5.62 -26.94
N ASN A 73 -21.17 6.44 -26.99
CA ASN A 73 -21.15 7.74 -26.34
C ASN A 73 -22.11 8.76 -27.00
N GLU A 74 -22.73 8.39 -28.13
CA GLU A 74 -23.79 9.17 -28.76
C GLU A 74 -25.18 8.79 -28.16
N PRO A 75 -25.96 9.77 -27.64
CA PRO A 75 -27.20 9.49 -26.90
C PRO A 75 -28.25 8.66 -27.65
N SER A 76 -28.44 8.89 -28.95
CA SER A 76 -29.46 8.19 -29.75
C SER A 76 -29.10 6.72 -29.93
N ARG A 77 -27.83 6.45 -30.24
CA ARG A 77 -27.25 5.11 -30.35
C ARG A 77 -27.27 4.39 -29.03
N PHE A 78 -26.91 5.06 -27.93
CA PHE A 78 -27.00 4.50 -26.59
C PHE A 78 -28.42 3.99 -26.29
N LEU A 79 -29.43 4.84 -26.49
CA LEU A 79 -30.84 4.46 -26.28
C LEU A 79 -31.28 3.35 -27.22
N LEU A 80 -30.82 3.36 -28.48
CA LEU A 80 -31.13 2.31 -29.44
C LEU A 80 -30.61 0.94 -28.97
N TYR A 81 -29.36 0.87 -28.51
CA TYR A 81 -28.78 -0.37 -27.96
C TYR A 81 -29.40 -0.76 -26.61
N LEU A 82 -29.72 0.21 -25.75
CA LEU A 82 -30.41 -0.01 -24.47
C LEU A 82 -31.77 -0.69 -24.70
N VAL A 83 -32.58 -0.15 -25.61
CA VAL A 83 -33.86 -0.75 -25.96
C VAL A 83 -33.68 -2.11 -26.64
N ALA A 84 -32.69 -2.25 -27.54
CA ALA A 84 -32.41 -3.53 -28.18
C ALA A 84 -32.02 -4.62 -27.18
N ALA A 85 -31.23 -4.29 -26.15
CA ALA A 85 -30.89 -5.20 -25.06
C ALA A 85 -32.15 -5.64 -24.30
N LEU A 86 -33.02 -4.72 -23.91
CA LEU A 86 -34.28 -5.07 -23.23
C LEU A 86 -35.20 -5.93 -24.12
N ARG A 87 -35.23 -5.67 -25.43
CA ARG A 87 -36.02 -6.46 -26.40
C ARG A 87 -35.53 -7.89 -26.59
N SER A 88 -34.27 -8.19 -26.26
CA SER A 88 -33.76 -9.57 -26.27
C SER A 88 -34.48 -10.47 -25.25
N VAL A 89 -35.06 -9.86 -24.22
CA VAL A 89 -35.84 -10.54 -23.18
C VAL A 89 -37.34 -10.35 -23.40
N HIS A 90 -37.78 -9.13 -23.69
CA HIS A 90 -39.19 -8.81 -23.92
C HIS A 90 -39.39 -8.06 -25.24
N ALA A 91 -39.85 -8.78 -26.26
CA ALA A 91 -39.87 -8.34 -27.66
C ALA A 91 -40.57 -6.99 -27.93
N HIS A 92 -41.54 -6.58 -27.11
CA HIS A 92 -42.37 -5.38 -27.31
C HIS A 92 -41.94 -4.15 -26.48
N VAL A 93 -40.91 -4.27 -25.65
CA VAL A 93 -40.44 -3.14 -24.82
C VAL A 93 -39.75 -2.09 -25.70
N GLY A 94 -40.03 -0.81 -25.41
CA GLY A 94 -39.41 0.36 -26.00
C GLY A 94 -39.88 0.72 -27.41
N GLU A 95 -41.01 0.20 -27.89
CA GLU A 95 -41.54 0.53 -29.22
C GLU A 95 -41.80 2.04 -29.40
N SER A 96 -42.39 2.68 -28.40
CA SER A 96 -42.64 4.13 -28.36
C SER A 96 -41.34 4.95 -28.36
N THR A 97 -40.32 4.46 -27.65
CA THR A 97 -39.00 5.08 -27.56
C THR A 97 -38.27 5.00 -28.90
N LEU A 98 -38.28 3.83 -29.55
CA LEU A 98 -37.68 3.63 -30.87
C LEU A 98 -38.37 4.44 -31.97
N ALA A 99 -39.68 4.64 -31.88
CA ALA A 99 -40.41 5.50 -32.80
C ALA A 99 -39.96 6.97 -32.65
N SER A 100 -39.78 7.42 -31.42
CA SER A 100 -39.34 8.79 -31.10
C SER A 100 -37.90 9.08 -31.55
N LEU A 101 -37.04 8.06 -31.57
CA LEU A 101 -35.66 8.16 -32.09
C LEU A 101 -35.56 8.42 -33.60
N LYS A 102 -36.66 8.25 -34.35
CA LYS A 102 -36.70 8.46 -35.81
C LYS A 102 -37.13 9.89 -36.21
N VAL A 103 -37.48 10.74 -35.24
CA VAL A 103 -37.96 12.11 -35.49
C VAL A 103 -36.77 13.06 -35.71
N ALA A 104 -36.93 14.04 -36.60
CA ALA A 104 -35.85 14.95 -37.00
C ALA A 104 -35.29 15.83 -35.85
N GLN A 105 -36.11 16.10 -34.83
CA GLN A 105 -35.71 16.83 -33.63
C GLN A 105 -35.95 15.92 -32.42
N LEU A 106 -34.85 15.42 -31.84
CA LEU A 106 -34.91 14.55 -30.68
C LEU A 106 -35.35 15.34 -29.45
N PRO A 107 -36.36 14.88 -28.71
CA PRO A 107 -36.69 15.45 -27.41
C PRO A 107 -35.55 15.15 -26.40
N PRO A 108 -35.53 15.82 -25.24
CA PRO A 108 -34.59 15.51 -24.17
C PRO A 108 -34.60 14.02 -23.83
N ILE A 109 -33.42 13.45 -23.59
CA ILE A 109 -33.26 12.01 -23.36
C ILE A 109 -34.14 11.46 -22.21
N THR A 110 -34.40 12.26 -21.19
CA THR A 110 -35.30 11.92 -20.07
C THR A 110 -36.76 11.77 -20.51
N ALA A 111 -37.22 12.57 -21.48
CA ALA A 111 -38.54 12.43 -22.08
C ALA A 111 -38.66 11.15 -22.91
N LEU A 112 -37.56 10.69 -23.53
CA LEU A 112 -37.51 9.41 -24.25
C LEU A 112 -37.55 8.20 -23.30
N LEU A 113 -37.01 8.33 -22.08
CA LEU A 113 -37.03 7.26 -21.08
C LEU A 113 -38.37 7.08 -20.36
N THR A 114 -39.20 8.12 -20.29
CA THR A 114 -40.47 8.05 -19.54
C THR A 114 -41.43 7.00 -20.11
N PRO A 115 -41.69 6.92 -21.43
CA PRO A 115 -42.47 5.82 -22.02
C PRO A 115 -41.87 4.44 -21.73
N LEU A 116 -40.54 4.31 -21.84
CA LEU A 116 -39.83 3.06 -21.56
C LEU A 116 -40.05 2.59 -20.12
N LEU A 117 -39.93 3.49 -19.14
CA LEU A 117 -40.15 3.18 -17.73
C LEU A 117 -41.61 2.71 -17.46
N ASN A 118 -42.59 3.35 -18.09
CA ASN A 118 -44.00 2.97 -17.98
C ASN A 118 -44.30 1.60 -18.63
N GLU A 119 -43.59 1.24 -19.69
CA GLU A 119 -43.68 -0.08 -20.31
C GLU A 119 -43.03 -1.14 -19.41
N LEU A 120 -41.84 -0.84 -18.86
CA LEU A 120 -41.13 -1.73 -17.94
C LEU A 120 -41.92 -1.99 -16.65
N SER A 121 -42.61 -0.99 -16.10
CA SER A 121 -43.42 -1.15 -14.87
C SER A 121 -44.64 -2.05 -15.05
N ARG A 122 -45.04 -2.35 -16.29
CA ARG A 122 -46.17 -3.24 -16.62
C ARG A 122 -45.75 -4.67 -16.91
N LEU A 123 -44.44 -4.96 -16.90
CA LEU A 123 -43.95 -6.32 -17.09
C LEU A 123 -44.41 -7.21 -15.94
N ALA A 124 -44.76 -8.46 -16.28
CA ALA A 124 -45.14 -9.46 -15.29
C ALA A 124 -43.92 -10.00 -14.54
N ASP A 125 -42.79 -10.13 -15.24
CA ASP A 125 -41.54 -10.68 -14.70
C ASP A 125 -40.49 -9.58 -14.52
N SER A 126 -39.63 -9.75 -13.51
CA SER A 126 -38.50 -8.84 -13.28
C SER A 126 -37.37 -9.11 -14.27
N VAL A 127 -36.77 -8.06 -14.83
CA VAL A 127 -35.61 -8.13 -15.73
C VAL A 127 -34.38 -7.51 -15.08
N VAL A 128 -33.23 -8.11 -15.33
CA VAL A 128 -31.94 -7.54 -14.95
C VAL A 128 -31.29 -6.96 -16.20
N LEU A 129 -30.98 -5.68 -16.17
CA LEU A 129 -30.20 -5.00 -17.21
C LEU A 129 -28.74 -4.90 -16.76
N VAL A 130 -27.83 -5.44 -17.57
CA VAL A 130 -26.37 -5.32 -17.37
C VAL A 130 -25.81 -4.34 -18.38
N LEU A 131 -25.15 -3.29 -17.88
CA LEU A 131 -24.31 -2.39 -18.66
C LEU A 131 -22.85 -2.73 -18.39
N ASP A 132 -22.20 -3.41 -19.34
CA ASP A 132 -20.80 -3.79 -19.24
C ASP A 132 -19.92 -2.70 -19.86
N ASP A 133 -18.79 -2.40 -19.20
CA ASP A 133 -17.80 -1.41 -19.64
C ASP A 133 -18.31 0.05 -19.70
N TYR A 134 -19.13 0.47 -18.74
CA TYR A 134 -19.73 1.82 -18.70
C TYR A 134 -18.73 2.99 -18.66
N HIS A 135 -17.48 2.76 -18.25
CA HIS A 135 -16.40 3.76 -18.31
C HIS A 135 -16.14 4.36 -19.70
N LEU A 136 -16.58 3.70 -20.78
CA LEU A 136 -16.47 4.23 -22.16
C LEU A 136 -17.48 5.34 -22.44
N ILE A 137 -18.51 5.47 -21.60
CA ILE A 137 -19.51 6.54 -21.68
C ILE A 137 -19.01 7.75 -20.90
N THR A 138 -18.88 8.88 -21.59
CA THR A 138 -18.43 10.17 -21.05
C THR A 138 -19.43 11.30 -21.30
N ALA A 139 -20.43 11.08 -22.15
CA ALA A 139 -21.42 12.09 -22.51
C ALA A 139 -22.38 12.38 -21.36
N ALA A 140 -22.37 13.63 -20.89
CA ALA A 140 -23.24 14.11 -19.81
C ALA A 140 -24.73 13.78 -20.01
N PRO A 141 -25.33 13.91 -21.22
CA PRO A 141 -26.72 13.54 -21.42
C PRO A 141 -27.03 12.06 -21.08
N ILE A 142 -26.09 11.14 -21.33
CA ILE A 142 -26.29 9.71 -21.01
C ILE A 142 -26.22 9.49 -19.50
N HIS A 143 -25.35 10.20 -18.78
CA HIS A 143 -25.28 10.13 -17.32
C HIS A 143 -26.53 10.70 -16.64
N GLU A 144 -27.06 11.81 -17.18
CA GLU A 144 -28.34 12.39 -16.75
C GLU A 144 -29.50 11.41 -16.99
N ALA A 145 -29.52 10.76 -18.16
CA ALA A 145 -30.49 9.73 -18.50
C ALA A 145 -30.44 8.54 -17.53
N LEU A 146 -29.25 8.04 -17.23
CA LEU A 146 -29.06 6.93 -16.29
C LEU A 146 -29.46 7.32 -14.87
N THR A 147 -29.12 8.54 -14.44
CA THR A 147 -29.56 9.06 -13.14
C THR A 147 -31.08 9.09 -13.06
N PHE A 148 -31.75 9.63 -14.09
CA PHE A 148 -33.21 9.65 -14.17
C PHE A 148 -33.81 8.23 -14.15
N LEU A 149 -33.23 7.29 -14.90
CA LEU A 149 -33.66 5.89 -14.94
C LEU A 149 -33.57 5.24 -13.55
N ILE A 150 -32.45 5.43 -12.84
CA ILE A 150 -32.20 4.83 -11.52
C ILE A 150 -33.13 5.43 -10.45
N GLU A 151 -33.43 6.72 -10.52
CA GLU A 151 -34.33 7.38 -9.57
C GLU A 151 -35.81 6.98 -9.74
N HIS A 152 -36.19 6.47 -10.92
CA HIS A 152 -37.56 6.08 -11.25
C HIS A 152 -37.67 4.60 -11.63
N LEU A 153 -36.71 3.79 -11.20
CA LEU A 153 -36.56 2.41 -11.62
C LEU A 153 -37.72 1.55 -11.04
N PRO A 154 -38.53 0.90 -11.89
CA PRO A 154 -39.67 0.11 -11.40
C PRO A 154 -39.18 -1.17 -10.68
N PRO A 155 -39.98 -1.77 -9.78
CA PRO A 155 -39.60 -3.03 -9.12
C PRO A 155 -39.34 -4.21 -10.07
N THR A 156 -39.82 -4.10 -11.31
CA THR A 156 -39.64 -5.06 -12.39
C THR A 156 -38.31 -4.92 -13.12
N LEU A 157 -37.49 -3.93 -12.79
CA LEU A 157 -36.16 -3.76 -13.37
C LEU A 157 -35.11 -3.73 -12.26
N ARG A 158 -33.95 -4.31 -12.53
CA ARG A 158 -32.73 -4.15 -11.74
C ARG A 158 -31.59 -3.75 -12.67
N LEU A 159 -30.73 -2.84 -12.23
CA LEU A 159 -29.57 -2.40 -13.01
C LEU A 159 -28.27 -2.91 -12.40
N ILE A 160 -27.42 -3.51 -13.23
CA ILE A 160 -26.03 -3.85 -12.89
C ILE A 160 -25.12 -3.06 -13.83
N ILE A 161 -24.20 -2.27 -13.26
CA ILE A 161 -23.19 -1.54 -14.01
C ILE A 161 -21.82 -2.13 -13.69
N THR A 162 -21.10 -2.57 -14.72
CA THR A 162 -19.66 -2.82 -14.60
C THR A 162 -18.89 -1.64 -15.18
N THR A 163 -17.81 -1.26 -14.51
CA THR A 163 -17.02 -0.10 -14.92
C THR A 163 -15.58 -0.22 -14.44
N ARG A 164 -14.67 0.45 -15.15
CA ARG A 164 -13.29 0.65 -14.67
C ARG A 164 -13.20 1.75 -13.65
N ILE A 165 -14.04 2.77 -13.73
CA ILE A 165 -13.99 4.01 -12.95
C ILE A 165 -15.37 4.33 -12.38
N ASP A 166 -15.43 5.08 -11.28
CA ASP A 166 -16.72 5.52 -10.78
C ASP A 166 -17.37 6.45 -11.81
N PRO A 167 -18.57 6.10 -12.33
CA PRO A 167 -19.24 6.96 -13.27
C PRO A 167 -19.69 8.24 -12.56
N PRO A 168 -19.86 9.36 -13.27
CA PRO A 168 -20.32 10.64 -12.70
C PRO A 168 -21.82 10.59 -12.37
N LEU A 169 -22.21 9.62 -11.55
CA LEU A 169 -23.54 9.37 -11.03
C LEU A 169 -23.57 9.71 -9.53
N PRO A 170 -24.74 10.03 -8.96
CA PRO A 170 -24.84 10.39 -7.53
C PRO A 170 -24.78 9.17 -6.60
N LEU A 171 -23.71 8.36 -6.69
CA LEU A 171 -23.52 7.10 -5.95
C LEU A 171 -23.62 7.27 -4.44
N ALA A 172 -23.06 8.37 -3.89
CA ALA A 172 -23.12 8.65 -2.45
C ALA A 172 -24.56 8.78 -1.93
N ARG A 173 -25.46 9.36 -2.75
CA ARG A 173 -26.88 9.51 -2.43
C ARG A 173 -27.56 8.15 -2.30
N TRP A 174 -27.31 7.25 -3.25
CA TRP A 174 -27.90 5.91 -3.27
C TRP A 174 -27.31 5.00 -2.19
N ARG A 175 -26.03 5.20 -1.83
CA ARG A 175 -25.39 4.53 -0.69
C ARG A 175 -26.09 4.85 0.62
N VAL A 176 -26.33 6.13 0.92
CA VAL A 176 -27.04 6.55 2.16
C VAL A 176 -28.49 6.05 2.20
N ARG A 177 -29.15 5.96 1.03
CA ARG A 177 -30.52 5.44 0.92
C ARG A 177 -30.60 3.91 0.98
N GLY A 178 -29.48 3.20 1.06
CA GLY A 178 -29.46 1.73 1.01
C GLY A 178 -29.94 1.16 -0.33
N GLN A 179 -29.79 1.90 -1.43
CA GLN A 179 -30.27 1.52 -2.77
C GLN A 179 -29.16 0.95 -3.68
N LEU A 180 -27.95 0.80 -3.15
CA LEU A 180 -26.75 0.48 -3.92
C LEU A 180 -26.01 -0.71 -3.30
N THR A 181 -25.81 -1.77 -4.09
CA THR A 181 -24.83 -2.82 -3.81
C THR A 181 -23.52 -2.47 -4.50
N GLU A 182 -22.40 -2.44 -3.80
CA GLU A 182 -21.08 -2.16 -4.39
C GLU A 182 -20.15 -3.35 -4.27
N ILE A 183 -19.40 -3.62 -5.35
CA ILE A 183 -18.30 -4.57 -5.37
C ILE A 183 -17.09 -3.85 -5.94
N ARG A 184 -16.04 -3.75 -5.13
CA ARG A 184 -14.82 -3.00 -5.44
C ARG A 184 -13.64 -3.91 -5.74
N ALA A 185 -12.55 -3.35 -6.28
CA ALA A 185 -11.36 -4.10 -6.68
C ALA A 185 -10.82 -5.04 -5.58
N ASP A 186 -10.83 -4.60 -4.31
CA ASP A 186 -10.34 -5.41 -3.19
C ASP A 186 -11.15 -6.67 -2.95
N GLU A 187 -12.47 -6.62 -3.15
CA GLU A 187 -13.33 -7.81 -3.10
C GLU A 187 -13.16 -8.70 -4.33
N LEU A 188 -12.70 -8.15 -5.45
CA LEU A 188 -12.44 -8.92 -6.67
C LEU A 188 -11.05 -9.56 -6.71
N ARG A 189 -10.15 -9.27 -5.77
CA ARG A 189 -8.84 -9.93 -5.71
C ARG A 189 -9.00 -11.40 -5.38
N PHE A 190 -8.24 -12.24 -6.07
CA PHE A 190 -8.19 -13.66 -5.73
C PHE A 190 -7.41 -13.84 -4.44
N GLY A 191 -8.02 -14.50 -3.45
CA GLY A 191 -7.31 -14.96 -2.26
C GLY A 191 -6.55 -16.26 -2.50
N THR A 192 -5.71 -16.66 -1.55
CA THR A 192 -4.91 -17.91 -1.62
C THR A 192 -5.69 -19.13 -2.09
N ALA A 193 -6.92 -19.33 -1.60
CA ALA A 193 -7.77 -20.46 -1.98
C ALA A 193 -8.20 -20.42 -3.46
N GLU A 194 -8.55 -19.23 -3.96
CA GLU A 194 -8.96 -19.02 -5.34
C GLU A 194 -7.76 -19.13 -6.29
N ILE A 195 -6.58 -18.64 -5.88
CA ILE A 195 -5.32 -18.80 -6.63
C ILE A 195 -4.94 -20.29 -6.71
N THR A 196 -5.07 -21.02 -5.59
CA THR A 196 -4.83 -22.47 -5.55
C THR A 196 -5.76 -23.20 -6.51
N ALA A 197 -7.06 -22.90 -6.48
CA ALA A 197 -8.03 -23.49 -7.39
C ALA A 197 -7.73 -23.13 -8.85
N PHE A 198 -7.36 -21.89 -9.12
CA PHE A 198 -7.00 -21.42 -10.46
C PHE A 198 -5.83 -22.21 -11.05
N PHE A 199 -4.69 -22.25 -10.36
CA PHE A 199 -3.50 -22.93 -10.88
C PHE A 199 -3.65 -24.45 -10.86
N ASN A 200 -4.07 -25.02 -9.73
CA ASN A 200 -3.97 -26.46 -9.54
C ASN A 200 -5.17 -27.23 -10.06
N GLN A 201 -6.37 -26.63 -10.07
CA GLN A 201 -7.58 -27.32 -10.52
C GLN A 201 -7.97 -26.93 -11.96
N LYS A 202 -7.79 -25.66 -12.34
CA LYS A 202 -8.25 -25.16 -13.65
C LYS A 202 -7.16 -25.15 -14.72
N MET A 203 -5.93 -24.80 -14.33
CA MET A 203 -4.79 -24.73 -15.26
C MET A 203 -3.94 -26.00 -15.28
N GLY A 204 -4.16 -26.95 -14.36
CA GLY A 204 -3.48 -28.25 -14.32
C GLY A 204 -2.03 -28.20 -13.83
N PHE A 205 -1.65 -27.14 -13.10
CA PHE A 205 -0.36 -27.09 -12.41
C PHE A 205 -0.42 -27.85 -11.08
N SER A 206 0.74 -28.06 -10.46
CA SER A 206 0.85 -28.65 -9.12
C SER A 206 1.73 -27.76 -8.24
N LEU A 207 1.32 -26.52 -8.06
CA LEU A 207 2.07 -25.52 -7.29
C LEU A 207 1.95 -25.79 -5.78
N SER A 208 3.06 -25.63 -5.09
CA SER A 208 3.14 -25.65 -3.62
C SER A 208 2.52 -24.40 -3.00
N SER A 209 2.19 -24.47 -1.71
CA SER A 209 1.69 -23.31 -0.95
C SER A 209 2.68 -22.14 -0.93
N ALA A 210 3.98 -22.41 -0.92
CA ALA A 210 5.02 -21.38 -0.97
C ALA A 210 5.04 -20.66 -2.33
N GLU A 211 4.93 -21.40 -3.44
CA GLU A 211 4.85 -20.82 -4.79
C GLU A 211 3.56 -20.00 -4.98
N ILE A 212 2.44 -20.48 -4.44
CA ILE A 212 1.16 -19.75 -4.45
C ILE A 212 1.29 -18.45 -3.65
N ALA A 213 1.92 -18.48 -2.48
CA ALA A 213 2.16 -17.27 -1.68
C ALA A 213 3.06 -16.25 -2.40
N ILE A 214 4.07 -16.72 -3.16
CA ILE A 214 4.90 -15.83 -4.00
C ILE A 214 4.05 -15.19 -5.10
N LEU A 215 3.23 -15.98 -5.81
CA LEU A 215 2.36 -15.46 -6.86
C LEU A 215 1.32 -14.48 -6.30
N GLU A 216 0.68 -14.81 -5.18
CA GLU A 216 -0.26 -13.94 -4.48
C GLU A 216 0.41 -12.61 -4.10
N GLY A 217 1.58 -12.66 -3.48
CA GLY A 217 2.32 -11.46 -3.08
C GLY A 217 2.71 -10.55 -4.24
N ARG A 218 3.07 -11.13 -5.40
CA ARG A 218 3.49 -10.35 -6.58
C ARG A 218 2.32 -9.84 -7.41
N THR A 219 1.27 -10.64 -7.56
CA THR A 219 0.10 -10.30 -8.37
C THR A 219 -0.96 -9.55 -7.58
N GLU A 220 -0.87 -9.53 -6.24
CA GLU A 220 -1.91 -9.03 -5.33
C GLU A 220 -3.31 -9.60 -5.62
N GLY A 221 -3.38 -10.85 -6.10
CA GLY A 221 -4.63 -11.52 -6.47
C GLY A 221 -5.24 -11.04 -7.79
N TRP A 222 -4.52 -10.27 -8.61
CA TRP A 222 -5.01 -9.79 -9.90
C TRP A 222 -5.10 -10.92 -10.93
N ILE A 223 -6.32 -11.35 -11.25
CA ILE A 223 -6.57 -12.53 -12.11
C ILE A 223 -5.98 -12.43 -13.52
N ALA A 224 -5.90 -11.24 -14.12
CA ALA A 224 -5.20 -11.10 -15.41
C ALA A 224 -3.69 -11.37 -15.28
N ALA A 225 -3.02 -10.88 -14.23
CA ALA A 225 -1.62 -11.23 -13.99
C ALA A 225 -1.43 -12.73 -13.70
N LEU A 226 -2.34 -13.34 -12.95
CA LEU A 226 -2.33 -14.79 -12.70
C LEU A 226 -2.48 -15.59 -14.01
N GLN A 227 -3.37 -15.15 -14.92
CA GLN A 227 -3.49 -15.74 -16.27
C GLN A 227 -2.20 -15.57 -17.09
N LEU A 228 -1.59 -14.38 -17.08
CA LEU A 228 -0.36 -14.11 -17.82
C LEU A 228 0.83 -14.90 -17.25
N ALA A 229 0.87 -15.11 -15.93
CA ALA A 229 1.82 -16.01 -15.29
C ALA A 229 1.60 -17.46 -15.75
N ALA A 230 0.36 -17.96 -15.74
CA ALA A 230 0.03 -19.29 -16.22
C ALA A 230 0.43 -19.51 -17.69
N LEU A 231 0.13 -18.56 -18.58
CA LEU A 231 0.55 -18.60 -19.99
C LEU A 231 2.08 -18.62 -20.14
N SER A 232 2.79 -17.87 -19.30
CA SER A 232 4.26 -17.84 -19.31
C SER A 232 4.90 -19.14 -18.80
N MET A 233 4.20 -19.88 -17.93
CA MET A 233 4.66 -21.15 -17.35
C MET A 233 4.41 -22.33 -18.29
N GLN A 234 3.44 -22.24 -19.20
CA GLN A 234 3.14 -23.31 -20.16
C GLN A 234 4.37 -23.64 -21.01
N GLY A 235 4.74 -24.93 -21.03
CA GLY A 235 5.89 -25.43 -21.78
C GLY A 235 7.25 -25.25 -21.10
N ARG A 236 7.32 -24.72 -19.87
CA ARG A 236 8.57 -24.66 -19.10
C ARG A 236 8.78 -25.90 -18.25
N GLN A 237 10.04 -26.36 -18.17
CA GLN A 237 10.43 -27.48 -17.30
C GLN A 237 10.60 -27.06 -15.83
N ASN A 238 11.04 -25.83 -15.57
CA ASN A 238 11.28 -25.32 -14.21
C ASN A 238 10.32 -24.18 -13.85
N THR A 239 9.15 -24.54 -13.34
CA THR A 239 8.09 -23.60 -12.96
C THR A 239 8.43 -22.80 -11.69
N ALA A 240 9.12 -23.42 -10.72
CA ALA A 240 9.47 -22.79 -9.44
C ALA A 240 10.43 -21.60 -9.63
N GLU A 241 11.44 -21.78 -10.47
CA GLU A 241 12.39 -20.72 -10.81
C GLU A 241 11.68 -19.56 -11.53
N PHE A 242 10.76 -19.87 -12.44
CA PHE A 242 9.97 -18.84 -13.11
C PHE A 242 9.11 -18.04 -12.13
N ILE A 243 8.40 -18.69 -11.22
CA ILE A 243 7.57 -18.01 -10.22
C ILE A 243 8.42 -17.06 -9.36
N THR A 244 9.62 -17.51 -9.00
CA THR A 244 10.58 -16.70 -8.25
C THR A 244 11.14 -15.53 -9.07
N ALA A 245 11.17 -15.64 -10.39
CA ALA A 245 11.61 -14.57 -11.29
C ALA A 245 10.45 -13.70 -11.84
N PHE A 246 9.19 -14.09 -11.62
CA PHE A 246 8.03 -13.44 -12.24
C PHE A 246 7.79 -12.04 -11.68
N SER A 247 7.96 -11.01 -12.49
CA SER A 247 7.83 -9.60 -12.09
C SER A 247 7.08 -8.81 -13.16
N GLY A 248 6.83 -7.53 -12.90
CA GLY A 248 6.27 -6.57 -13.84
C GLY A 248 7.11 -6.37 -15.12
N SER A 249 8.36 -6.83 -15.13
CA SER A 249 9.23 -6.83 -16.32
C SER A 249 9.04 -8.05 -17.22
N ASN A 250 8.16 -8.98 -16.87
CA ASN A 250 7.83 -10.11 -17.75
C ASN A 250 7.15 -9.61 -19.03
N ARG A 251 7.61 -10.07 -20.19
CA ARG A 251 7.09 -9.68 -21.51
C ARG A 251 5.57 -9.66 -21.60
N PHE A 252 4.87 -10.68 -21.10
CA PHE A 252 3.41 -10.74 -21.18
C PHE A 252 2.71 -9.69 -20.31
N ILE A 253 3.28 -9.36 -19.16
CA ILE A 253 2.79 -8.28 -18.29
C ILE A 253 3.08 -6.92 -18.92
N VAL A 254 4.28 -6.73 -19.48
CA VAL A 254 4.68 -5.52 -20.20
C VAL A 254 3.74 -5.27 -21.37
N ASP A 255 3.50 -6.28 -22.22
CA ASP A 255 2.65 -6.18 -23.41
C ASP A 255 1.21 -5.83 -23.00
N TYR A 256 0.65 -6.55 -22.02
CA TYR A 256 -0.70 -6.28 -21.52
C TYR A 256 -0.84 -4.86 -20.94
N LEU A 257 0.05 -4.47 -20.02
CA LEU A 257 0.00 -3.13 -19.40
C LEU A 257 0.31 -2.03 -20.41
N ALA A 258 1.14 -2.30 -21.42
CA ALA A 258 1.41 -1.35 -22.48
C ALA A 258 0.14 -1.06 -23.31
N GLU A 259 -0.63 -2.10 -23.62
CA GLU A 259 -1.87 -2.01 -24.39
C GLU A 259 -3.02 -1.43 -23.58
N GLU A 260 -3.22 -1.89 -22.35
CA GLU A 260 -4.38 -1.54 -21.52
C GLU A 260 -4.22 -0.22 -20.75
N VAL A 261 -2.99 0.19 -20.44
CA VAL A 261 -2.73 1.31 -19.53
C VAL A 261 -1.83 2.36 -20.16
N TRP A 262 -0.77 1.96 -20.89
CA TRP A 262 0.30 2.88 -21.25
C TRP A 262 0.04 3.71 -22.51
N ARG A 263 -0.43 3.09 -23.61
CA ARG A 263 -0.51 3.73 -24.94
C ARG A 263 -1.44 4.96 -25.00
N GLY A 264 -2.45 5.03 -24.13
CA GLY A 264 -3.41 6.15 -24.08
C GLY A 264 -2.98 7.33 -23.21
N LEU A 265 -1.86 7.24 -22.47
CA LEU A 265 -1.49 8.28 -21.50
C LEU A 265 -0.68 9.42 -22.14
N PRO A 266 -0.98 10.70 -21.80
CA PRO A 266 -0.13 11.82 -22.18
C PRO A 266 1.31 11.65 -21.70
N ALA A 267 2.28 12.14 -22.47
CA ALA A 267 3.71 12.00 -22.15
C ALA A 267 4.08 12.59 -20.78
N ALA A 268 3.40 13.66 -20.35
CA ALA A 268 3.59 14.24 -19.01
C ALA A 268 3.15 13.27 -17.90
N THR A 269 2.01 12.61 -18.06
CA THR A 269 1.49 11.60 -17.11
C THR A 269 2.39 10.37 -17.07
N GLN A 270 2.85 9.89 -18.23
CA GLN A 270 3.82 8.79 -18.28
C GLN A 270 5.10 9.13 -17.50
N ARG A 271 5.64 10.33 -17.70
CA ARG A 271 6.82 10.82 -16.96
C ARG A 271 6.57 10.88 -15.46
N PHE A 272 5.42 11.41 -15.04
CA PHE A 272 5.02 11.47 -13.64
C PHE A 272 4.94 10.07 -13.01
N LEU A 273 4.28 9.12 -13.68
CA LEU A 273 4.18 7.72 -13.22
C LEU A 273 5.56 7.08 -13.06
N MET A 274 6.45 7.23 -14.05
CA MET A 274 7.82 6.69 -13.97
C MET A 274 8.61 7.29 -12.81
N GLN A 275 8.61 8.62 -12.68
CA GLN A 275 9.37 9.31 -11.64
C GLN A 275 8.85 8.99 -10.23
N THR A 276 7.54 8.85 -10.05
CA THR A 276 6.96 8.51 -8.75
C THR A 276 7.05 7.02 -8.41
N ALA A 277 7.26 6.13 -9.40
CA ALA A 277 7.41 4.69 -9.18
C ALA A 277 8.66 4.30 -8.36
N LEU A 278 9.64 5.20 -8.24
CA LEU A 278 10.77 4.98 -7.32
C LEU A 278 10.35 4.98 -5.85
N LEU A 279 9.21 5.60 -5.51
CA LEU A 279 8.69 5.73 -4.15
C LEU A 279 7.89 4.48 -3.78
N ASP A 280 8.11 3.91 -2.59
CA ASP A 280 7.33 2.76 -2.08
C ASP A 280 5.89 3.17 -1.75
N ARG A 281 5.74 4.37 -1.18
CA ARG A 281 4.49 5.10 -0.95
C ARG A 281 4.73 6.57 -1.22
N PHE A 282 3.69 7.33 -1.59
CA PHE A 282 3.82 8.75 -1.87
C PHE A 282 2.52 9.50 -1.66
N CYS A 283 2.63 10.79 -1.39
CA CYS A 283 1.53 11.75 -1.37
C CYS A 283 1.79 12.83 -2.44
N ALA A 284 0.80 13.70 -2.67
CA ALA A 284 0.94 14.76 -3.66
C ALA A 284 2.14 15.70 -3.38
N ASP A 285 2.38 16.05 -2.12
CA ASP A 285 3.48 16.94 -1.74
C ASP A 285 4.84 16.33 -2.07
N LEU A 286 5.05 15.06 -1.72
CA LEU A 286 6.26 14.32 -2.06
C LEU A 286 6.39 14.15 -3.58
N SER A 287 5.30 13.80 -4.27
CA SER A 287 5.30 13.70 -5.73
C SER A 287 5.67 15.02 -6.39
N ALA A 288 5.19 16.16 -5.90
CA ALA A 288 5.52 17.47 -6.44
C ALA A 288 7.00 17.80 -6.29
N VAL A 289 7.60 17.48 -5.13
CA VAL A 289 9.03 17.67 -4.89
C VAL A 289 9.88 16.74 -5.76
N VAL A 290 9.52 15.46 -5.85
CA VAL A 290 10.30 14.48 -6.62
C VAL A 290 10.20 14.73 -8.11
N THR A 291 9.02 15.05 -8.63
CA THR A 291 8.80 15.26 -10.08
C THR A 291 9.06 16.69 -10.55
N GLU A 292 9.22 17.63 -9.61
CA GLU A 292 9.27 19.09 -9.86
C GLU A 292 8.02 19.62 -10.57
N GLN A 293 6.87 18.98 -10.33
CA GLN A 293 5.59 19.35 -10.92
C GLN A 293 4.61 19.79 -9.81
N PRO A 294 4.23 21.08 -9.73
CA PRO A 294 3.37 21.57 -8.67
C PRO A 294 1.93 21.04 -8.76
N ASN A 295 1.51 20.51 -9.92
CA ASN A 295 0.18 19.96 -10.17
C ASN A 295 0.06 18.46 -9.82
N ALA A 296 0.95 17.92 -8.98
CA ALA A 296 0.94 16.51 -8.59
C ALA A 296 -0.41 16.05 -8.03
N GLN A 297 -1.07 16.86 -7.18
CA GLN A 297 -2.39 16.52 -6.64
C GLN A 297 -3.43 16.29 -7.74
N ALA A 298 -3.49 17.18 -8.73
CA ALA A 298 -4.42 17.06 -9.84
C ALA A 298 -4.16 15.80 -10.68
N ILE A 299 -2.87 15.47 -10.91
CA ILE A 299 -2.49 14.23 -11.59
C ILE A 299 -2.93 13.01 -10.79
N LEU A 300 -2.68 12.97 -9.47
CA LEU A 300 -3.10 11.86 -8.62
C LEU A 300 -4.62 11.68 -8.60
N THR A 301 -5.39 12.78 -8.54
CA THR A 301 -6.85 12.72 -8.65
C THR A 301 -7.30 12.10 -9.97
N VAL A 302 -6.68 12.48 -11.10
CA VAL A 302 -6.98 11.88 -12.41
C VAL A 302 -6.60 10.41 -12.45
N LEU A 303 -5.43 10.03 -11.90
CA LEU A 303 -4.97 8.63 -11.86
C LEU A 303 -5.87 7.75 -10.98
N GLU A 304 -6.31 8.26 -9.84
CA GLU A 304 -7.25 7.59 -8.94
C GLU A 304 -8.61 7.43 -9.61
N GLN A 305 -9.15 8.50 -10.20
CA GLN A 305 -10.41 8.45 -10.95
C GLN A 305 -10.33 7.48 -12.11
N ALA A 306 -9.19 7.41 -12.80
CA ALA A 306 -8.96 6.48 -13.89
C ALA A 306 -8.71 5.03 -13.44
N ASN A 307 -8.62 4.76 -12.13
CA ASN A 307 -8.28 3.46 -11.55
C ASN A 307 -7.01 2.84 -12.16
N LEU A 308 -6.00 3.68 -12.42
CA LEU A 308 -4.73 3.30 -13.07
C LEU A 308 -3.77 2.63 -12.08
N PHE A 309 -4.23 1.55 -11.45
CA PHE A 309 -3.44 0.76 -10.50
C PHE A 309 -2.84 1.59 -9.35
N LEU A 310 -3.50 2.70 -9.00
CA LEU A 310 -3.18 3.55 -7.84
C LEU A 310 -4.09 3.13 -6.68
N ILE A 311 -3.50 2.90 -5.52
CA ILE A 311 -4.17 2.38 -4.32
C ILE A 311 -3.95 3.39 -3.20
N ALA A 312 -5.03 3.92 -2.64
CA ALA A 312 -4.98 4.73 -1.42
C ALA A 312 -4.63 3.87 -0.20
N LEU A 313 -3.77 4.38 0.67
CA LEU A 313 -3.28 3.71 1.88
C LEU A 313 -3.96 4.20 3.16
N ASP A 314 -4.76 5.25 3.06
CA ASP A 314 -5.53 5.84 4.15
C ASP A 314 -6.92 6.30 3.67
N ASP A 315 -7.83 6.50 4.61
CA ASP A 315 -9.20 6.94 4.32
C ASP A 315 -9.27 8.37 3.81
N GLU A 316 -8.28 9.19 4.19
CA GLU A 316 -8.16 10.59 3.80
C GLU A 316 -7.56 10.77 2.39
N ARG A 317 -7.09 9.68 1.77
CA ARG A 317 -6.45 9.65 0.45
C ARG A 317 -5.25 10.58 0.35
N HIS A 318 -4.46 10.65 1.41
CA HIS A 318 -3.20 11.39 1.43
C HIS A 318 -2.06 10.52 0.90
N TRP A 319 -2.01 9.26 1.31
CA TRP A 319 -0.97 8.34 0.90
C TRP A 319 -1.45 7.36 -0.15
N TYR A 320 -0.61 7.15 -1.15
CA TYR A 320 -0.85 6.24 -2.25
C TYR A 320 0.33 5.29 -2.45
N ARG A 321 0.05 4.15 -3.09
CA ARG A 321 1.04 3.31 -3.72
C ARG A 321 0.54 2.85 -5.08
N TYR A 322 1.46 2.49 -5.96
CA TYR A 322 1.11 1.71 -7.14
C TYR A 322 0.93 0.23 -6.80
N HIS A 323 0.11 -0.46 -7.58
CA HIS A 323 0.09 -1.92 -7.61
C HIS A 323 1.48 -2.47 -7.95
N HIS A 324 1.92 -3.54 -7.28
CA HIS A 324 3.30 -4.03 -7.33
C HIS A 324 3.84 -4.23 -8.77
N LEU A 325 3.16 -5.02 -9.60
CA LEU A 325 3.59 -5.26 -11.00
C LEU A 325 3.63 -4.00 -11.85
N PHE A 326 2.70 -3.07 -11.63
CA PHE A 326 2.67 -1.81 -12.37
C PHE A 326 3.87 -0.94 -11.97
N ARG A 327 4.18 -0.88 -10.67
CA ARG A 327 5.36 -0.19 -10.16
C ARG A 327 6.66 -0.76 -10.75
N GLU A 328 6.80 -2.07 -10.81
CA GLU A 328 8.00 -2.72 -11.38
C GLU A 328 8.19 -2.39 -12.87
N LEU A 329 7.11 -2.41 -13.65
CA LEU A 329 7.12 -1.97 -15.05
C LEU A 329 7.56 -0.50 -15.18
N LEU A 330 6.99 0.38 -14.35
CA LEU A 330 7.32 1.80 -14.34
C LEU A 330 8.79 2.03 -13.97
N GLN A 331 9.32 1.29 -12.99
CA GLN A 331 10.73 1.35 -12.60
C GLN A 331 11.66 0.85 -13.70
N GLN A 332 11.28 -0.19 -14.44
CA GLN A 332 12.05 -0.64 -15.60
C GLN A 332 12.11 0.46 -16.66
N ARG A 333 10.95 1.03 -17.05
CA ARG A 333 10.91 2.12 -18.03
C ARG A 333 11.66 3.37 -17.57
N LEU A 334 11.60 3.68 -16.27
CA LEU A 334 12.38 4.75 -15.67
C LEU A 334 13.89 4.52 -15.89
N ARG A 335 14.40 3.31 -15.67
CA ARG A 335 15.83 2.98 -15.90
C ARG A 335 16.22 2.96 -17.37
N GLU A 336 15.30 2.64 -18.28
CA GLU A 336 15.53 2.65 -19.72
C GLU A 336 15.54 4.07 -20.31
N GLN A 337 14.75 4.99 -19.75
CA GLN A 337 14.59 6.34 -20.30
C GLN A 337 15.43 7.42 -19.62
N PHE A 338 15.84 7.21 -18.37
CA PHE A 338 16.60 8.21 -17.60
C PHE A 338 18.00 7.70 -17.28
N ASP A 339 18.96 8.61 -17.34
CA ASP A 339 20.34 8.32 -16.97
C ASP A 339 20.52 8.21 -15.44
N ALA A 340 21.63 7.60 -15.02
CA ALA A 340 21.92 7.39 -13.60
C ALA A 340 21.96 8.70 -12.80
N ALA A 341 22.41 9.80 -13.41
CA ALA A 341 22.46 11.11 -12.78
C ALA A 341 21.05 11.63 -12.44
N THR A 342 20.09 11.51 -13.36
CA THR A 342 18.69 11.88 -13.08
C THR A 342 18.07 10.98 -12.02
N LEU A 343 18.35 9.68 -12.05
CA LEU A 343 17.85 8.75 -11.02
C LEU A 343 18.38 9.12 -9.63
N HIS A 344 19.67 9.42 -9.50
CA HIS A 344 20.26 9.86 -8.24
C HIS A 344 19.64 11.19 -7.76
N ALA A 345 19.40 12.14 -8.66
CA ALA A 345 18.74 13.41 -8.31
C ALA A 345 17.32 13.18 -7.77
N LEU A 346 16.54 12.29 -8.41
CA LEU A 346 15.20 11.93 -7.95
C LEU A 346 15.22 11.28 -6.55
N HIS A 347 16.12 10.32 -6.33
CA HIS A 347 16.30 9.70 -5.02
C HIS A 347 16.72 10.72 -3.97
N ARG A 348 17.62 11.66 -4.30
CA ARG A 348 18.04 12.70 -3.36
C ARG A 348 16.89 13.62 -2.96
N ARG A 349 16.08 14.09 -3.91
CA ARG A 349 14.88 14.91 -3.61
C ARG A 349 13.89 14.18 -2.71
N ALA A 350 13.68 12.89 -2.96
CA ALA A 350 12.84 12.05 -2.09
C ALA A 350 13.43 11.94 -0.68
N ALA A 351 14.74 11.71 -0.58
CA ALA A 351 15.45 11.59 0.69
C ALA A 351 15.37 12.87 1.53
N ASP A 352 15.63 14.02 0.92
CA ASP A 352 15.57 15.33 1.56
C ASP A 352 14.16 15.62 2.10
N TRP A 353 13.12 15.30 1.31
CA TRP A 353 11.73 15.44 1.75
C TRP A 353 11.40 14.51 2.92
N TYR A 354 11.76 13.23 2.84
CA TYR A 354 11.52 12.27 3.92
C TYR A 354 12.26 12.67 5.21
N ALA A 355 13.49 13.17 5.11
CA ALA A 355 14.27 13.65 6.25
C ALA A 355 13.56 14.85 6.93
N ALA A 356 13.10 15.83 6.14
CA ALA A 356 12.36 16.99 6.65
C ALA A 356 11.05 16.60 7.36
N HIS A 357 10.42 15.49 6.96
CA HIS A 357 9.19 14.95 7.56
C HIS A 357 9.44 13.91 8.66
N ARG A 358 10.68 13.74 9.12
CA ARG A 358 11.09 12.80 10.18
C ARG A 358 10.81 11.32 9.84
N LEU A 359 10.82 10.99 8.55
CA LEU A 359 10.69 9.63 8.02
C LEU A 359 12.07 9.07 7.68
N ALA A 360 12.84 8.76 8.72
CA ALA A 360 14.27 8.44 8.60
C ALA A 360 14.54 7.16 7.81
N ASP A 361 13.70 6.13 7.94
CA ASP A 361 13.87 4.85 7.24
C ASP A 361 13.90 5.03 5.71
N GLU A 362 12.88 5.72 5.20
CA GLU A 362 12.74 6.02 3.78
C GLU A 362 13.84 6.98 3.31
N ALA A 363 14.13 8.02 4.10
CA ALA A 363 15.19 8.98 3.77
C ALA A 363 16.56 8.29 3.59
N ILE A 364 16.95 7.43 4.53
CA ILE A 364 18.22 6.68 4.46
C ILE A 364 18.23 5.76 3.24
N GLN A 365 17.15 5.04 2.94
CA GLN A 365 17.06 4.19 1.76
C GLN A 365 17.25 5.00 0.47
N HIS A 366 16.63 6.17 0.37
CA HIS A 366 16.75 7.04 -0.80
C HIS A 366 18.12 7.72 -0.90
N TYR A 367 18.74 8.16 0.19
CA TYR A 367 20.11 8.69 0.17
C TYR A 367 21.11 7.64 -0.36
N LEU A 368 21.01 6.41 0.12
CA LEU A 368 21.88 5.32 -0.34
C LEU A 368 21.65 5.00 -1.82
N ALA A 369 20.39 4.97 -2.27
CA ALA A 369 20.08 4.79 -3.69
C ALA A 369 20.55 5.97 -4.57
N ALA A 370 20.71 7.17 -4.01
CA ALA A 370 21.33 8.32 -4.67
C ALA A 370 22.87 8.33 -4.58
N SER A 371 23.49 7.29 -4.01
CA SER A 371 24.93 7.27 -3.67
C SER A 371 25.37 8.42 -2.75
N ALA A 372 24.42 9.01 -2.01
CA ALA A 372 24.60 10.09 -1.02
C ALA A 372 24.89 9.48 0.37
N VAL A 373 25.94 8.68 0.46
CA VAL A 373 26.25 7.87 1.64
C VAL A 373 26.60 8.73 2.86
N GLU A 374 27.28 9.86 2.65
CA GLU A 374 27.60 10.81 3.72
C GLU A 374 26.34 11.42 4.34
N GLN A 375 25.36 11.81 3.52
CA GLN A 375 24.07 12.33 4.01
C GLN A 375 23.25 11.26 4.73
N ALA A 376 23.30 10.02 4.27
CA ALA A 376 22.70 8.90 5.00
C ALA A 376 23.36 8.74 6.38
N ALA A 377 24.69 8.81 6.44
CA ALA A 377 25.44 8.75 7.70
C ALA A 377 25.12 9.93 8.62
N ASP A 378 25.03 11.15 8.11
CA ASP A 378 24.63 12.35 8.88
C ASP A 378 23.24 12.21 9.48
N LEU A 379 22.26 11.78 8.67
CA LEU A 379 20.90 11.57 9.14
C LEU A 379 20.83 10.44 10.17
N ILE A 380 21.54 9.33 9.91
CA ILE A 380 21.66 8.26 10.89
C ILE A 380 22.17 8.92 12.16
N GLU A 381 23.32 9.62 12.14
CA GLU A 381 24.00 10.36 13.25
C GLU A 381 23.11 11.31 14.06
N GLU A 382 22.06 11.83 13.44
CA GLU A 382 21.06 12.66 14.12
C GLU A 382 20.03 11.81 14.89
N VAL A 383 19.48 10.77 14.25
CA VAL A 383 18.30 10.05 14.78
C VAL A 383 18.62 8.80 15.60
N GLY A 384 19.82 8.22 15.41
CA GLY A 384 20.17 6.89 15.93
C GLY A 384 20.14 6.78 17.45
N TYR A 385 20.63 7.80 18.18
CA TYR A 385 20.65 7.72 19.65
C TYR A 385 19.25 7.75 20.26
N ALA A 386 18.36 8.59 19.75
CA ALA A 386 16.96 8.61 20.16
C ALA A 386 16.24 7.29 19.84
N ALA A 387 16.53 6.68 18.68
CA ALA A 387 16.00 5.38 18.30
C ALA A 387 16.48 4.25 19.23
N ILE A 388 17.75 4.26 19.66
CA ILE A 388 18.28 3.36 20.69
C ILE A 388 17.53 3.56 22.01
N GLY A 389 17.31 4.81 22.44
CA GLY A 389 16.54 5.15 23.63
C GLY A 389 15.09 4.60 23.62
N LYS A 390 14.49 4.51 22.43
CA LYS A 390 13.16 3.91 22.21
C LYS A 390 13.17 2.40 21.97
N SER A 391 14.34 1.74 22.08
CA SER A 391 14.55 0.31 21.82
C SER A 391 14.32 -0.15 20.38
N ASN A 392 14.42 0.75 19.40
CA ASN A 392 14.35 0.40 17.98
C ASN A 392 15.69 -0.16 17.47
N LEU A 393 16.28 -1.11 18.21
CA LEU A 393 17.65 -1.60 17.97
C LEU A 393 17.79 -2.30 16.62
N THR A 394 16.77 -3.06 16.19
CA THR A 394 16.76 -3.71 14.88
C THR A 394 16.81 -2.71 13.74
N GLN A 395 16.14 -1.57 13.89
CA GLN A 395 16.09 -0.49 12.90
C GLN A 395 17.47 0.18 12.79
N VAL A 396 18.05 0.58 13.91
CA VAL A 396 19.40 1.19 13.95
C VAL A 396 20.46 0.24 13.43
N ARG A 397 20.37 -1.05 13.80
CA ARG A 397 21.26 -2.09 13.25
C ARG A 397 21.16 -2.16 11.72
N ARG A 398 19.94 -2.20 11.17
CA ARG A 398 19.68 -2.24 9.73
C ARG A 398 20.22 -1.00 9.02
N TRP A 399 20.15 0.18 9.63
CA TRP A 399 20.74 1.41 9.07
C TRP A 399 22.27 1.32 8.99
N LEU A 400 22.92 0.94 10.09
CA LEU A 400 24.37 0.83 10.16
C LEU A 400 24.91 -0.24 9.21
N GLU A 401 24.20 -1.35 9.02
CA GLU A 401 24.58 -2.43 8.10
C GLU A 401 24.48 -2.06 6.63
N LYS A 402 23.72 -1.00 6.29
CA LYS A 402 23.64 -0.47 4.92
C LYS A 402 24.78 0.51 4.59
N LEU A 403 25.52 1.00 5.59
CA LEU A 403 26.66 1.88 5.37
C LEU A 403 27.95 1.08 5.13
N PRO A 404 28.91 1.61 4.34
CA PRO A 404 30.26 1.05 4.27
C PRO A 404 30.90 1.00 5.66
N VAL A 405 31.50 -0.14 6.01
CA VAL A 405 32.08 -0.34 7.36
C VAL A 405 33.16 0.69 7.67
N ASP A 406 33.96 1.09 6.69
CA ASP A 406 35.02 2.09 6.88
C ASP A 406 34.46 3.47 7.19
N LEU A 407 33.30 3.82 6.64
CA LEU A 407 32.61 5.06 6.97
C LEU A 407 32.05 5.03 8.39
N VAL A 408 31.45 3.91 8.79
CA VAL A 408 30.98 3.71 10.18
C VAL A 408 32.15 3.86 11.14
N ARG A 409 33.30 3.27 10.81
CA ARG A 409 34.53 3.34 11.59
C ARG A 409 35.16 4.71 11.65
N ALA A 410 35.05 5.53 10.60
CA ALA A 410 35.60 6.88 10.59
C ALA A 410 34.75 7.88 11.39
N ARG A 411 33.51 7.52 11.74
CA ARG A 411 32.51 8.42 12.32
C ARG A 411 32.23 8.09 13.80
N PRO A 412 32.72 8.90 14.76
CA PRO A 412 32.70 8.55 16.19
C PRO A 412 31.29 8.28 16.75
N ARG A 413 30.25 8.96 16.25
CA ARG A 413 28.85 8.72 16.68
C ARG A 413 28.32 7.38 16.19
N LEU A 414 28.60 7.02 14.94
CA LEU A 414 28.17 5.75 14.35
C LEU A 414 28.81 4.55 15.05
N VAL A 415 30.10 4.66 15.38
CA VAL A 415 30.82 3.66 16.19
C VAL A 415 30.14 3.45 17.54
N LEU A 416 29.80 4.53 18.26
CA LEU A 416 29.12 4.43 19.55
C LEU A 416 27.75 3.76 19.43
N TRP A 417 27.01 4.00 18.37
CA TRP A 417 25.70 3.36 18.20
C TRP A 417 25.79 1.90 17.84
N ARG A 418 26.80 1.54 17.02
CA ARG A 418 27.13 0.15 16.79
C ARG A 418 27.46 -0.54 18.13
N ALA A 419 28.26 0.09 18.98
CA ALA A 419 28.58 -0.42 20.31
C ALA A 419 27.35 -0.55 21.21
N TRP A 420 26.46 0.46 21.26
CA TRP A 420 25.20 0.38 22.00
C TRP A 420 24.27 -0.73 21.51
N VAL A 421 24.11 -0.89 20.20
CA VAL A 421 23.31 -1.97 19.60
C VAL A 421 23.89 -3.33 19.99
N LEU A 422 25.21 -3.52 19.88
CA LEU A 422 25.88 -4.78 20.26
C LEU A 422 25.76 -5.07 21.75
N ASN A 423 25.86 -4.04 22.60
CA ASN A 423 25.70 -4.14 24.04
C ASN A 423 24.29 -4.65 24.41
N LEU A 424 23.26 -3.97 23.90
CA LEU A 424 21.86 -4.24 24.23
C LEU A 424 21.32 -5.52 23.57
N THR A 425 21.92 -5.94 22.45
CA THR A 425 21.60 -7.24 21.81
C THR A 425 22.46 -8.39 22.33
N GLY A 426 23.37 -8.15 23.28
CA GLY A 426 24.12 -9.19 23.97
C GLY A 426 25.25 -9.84 23.17
N GLN A 427 25.96 -9.09 22.32
CA GLN A 427 27.06 -9.57 21.48
C GLN A 427 28.45 -9.10 21.99
N PRO A 428 28.95 -9.63 23.13
CA PRO A 428 30.13 -9.09 23.81
C PRO A 428 31.44 -9.27 23.03
N ALA A 429 31.56 -10.33 22.22
CA ALA A 429 32.77 -10.60 21.45
C ALA A 429 33.04 -9.50 20.40
N MET A 430 31.98 -9.01 19.75
CA MET A 430 32.09 -7.93 18.77
C MET A 430 32.21 -6.56 19.44
N LEU A 431 31.56 -6.36 20.59
CA LEU A 431 31.57 -5.08 21.31
C LEU A 431 32.99 -4.57 21.58
N GLU A 432 33.92 -5.46 21.95
CA GLU A 432 35.29 -5.07 22.31
C GLU A 432 36.02 -4.31 21.19
N GLN A 433 35.89 -4.80 19.96
CA GLN A 433 36.54 -4.19 18.80
C GLN A 433 35.98 -2.78 18.55
N TRP A 434 34.66 -2.62 18.66
CA TRP A 434 33.99 -1.33 18.46
C TRP A 434 34.25 -0.34 19.60
N LEU A 435 34.52 -0.79 20.83
CA LEU A 435 34.92 0.09 21.94
C LEU A 435 36.33 0.66 21.70
N GLN A 436 37.28 -0.17 21.25
CA GLN A 436 38.63 0.29 20.91
C GLN A 436 38.61 1.30 19.76
N GLU A 437 37.79 1.05 18.73
CA GLU A 437 37.58 2.00 17.65
C GLU A 437 36.94 3.31 18.14
N ALA A 438 36.01 3.26 19.11
CA ALA A 438 35.39 4.45 19.69
C ALA A 438 36.41 5.30 20.47
N GLU A 439 37.25 4.65 21.29
CA GLU A 439 38.33 5.30 22.04
C GLU A 439 39.28 6.04 21.08
N LEU A 440 39.76 5.35 20.04
CA LEU A 440 40.68 5.92 19.07
C LEU A 440 40.08 7.14 18.36
N ASN A 441 38.82 7.03 17.92
CA ASN A 441 38.14 8.12 17.24
C ASN A 441 37.90 9.34 18.13
N LEU A 442 37.55 9.13 19.40
CA LEU A 442 37.29 10.23 20.32
C LEU A 442 38.53 11.04 20.69
N THR A 443 39.74 10.52 20.47
CA THR A 443 40.98 11.31 20.62
C THR A 443 41.07 12.46 19.61
N HIS A 444 40.44 12.31 18.45
CA HIS A 444 40.45 13.28 17.36
C HIS A 444 39.26 14.27 17.41
N VAL A 445 38.30 14.06 18.33
CA VAL A 445 37.14 14.93 18.50
C VAL A 445 37.44 16.01 19.54
N PRO A 446 37.15 17.30 19.27
CA PRO A 446 37.33 18.38 20.23
C PRO A 446 36.66 18.07 21.58
N PRO A 447 37.33 18.29 22.73
CA PRO A 447 36.80 17.92 24.05
C PRO A 447 35.40 18.44 24.36
N ALA A 448 35.07 19.65 23.90
CA ALA A 448 33.74 20.25 24.09
C ALA A 448 32.61 19.49 23.38
N ILE A 449 32.92 18.83 22.24
CA ILE A 449 31.96 18.06 21.45
C ILE A 449 31.94 16.59 21.91
N ALA A 450 33.09 16.09 22.36
CA ALA A 450 33.28 14.70 22.80
C ALA A 450 32.71 14.40 24.19
N GLN A 451 32.30 15.40 24.97
CA GLN A 451 31.94 15.26 26.39
C GLN A 451 30.89 14.15 26.62
N ASP A 452 29.72 14.24 25.98
CA ASP A 452 28.66 13.22 26.12
C ASP A 452 29.03 11.88 25.49
N MET A 453 29.84 11.91 24.42
CA MET A 453 30.30 10.70 23.74
C MET A 453 31.26 9.90 24.63
N ARG A 454 32.13 10.59 25.38
CA ARG A 454 32.99 9.99 26.41
C ARG A 454 32.16 9.41 27.55
N ALA A 455 31.14 10.12 28.03
CA ALA A 455 30.24 9.60 29.05
C ALA A 455 29.54 8.31 28.59
N GLN A 456 29.07 8.25 27.34
CA GLN A 456 28.50 7.04 26.76
C GLN A 456 29.51 5.90 26.65
N LEU A 457 30.73 6.20 26.18
CA LEU A 457 31.80 5.21 26.08
C LEU A 457 32.15 4.62 27.47
N ILE A 458 32.34 5.47 28.48
CA ILE A 458 32.60 5.04 29.86
C ILE A 458 31.44 4.17 30.38
N THR A 459 30.19 4.52 30.04
CA THR A 459 29.01 3.71 30.40
C THR A 459 29.07 2.31 29.78
N LEU A 460 29.48 2.19 28.52
CA LEU A 460 29.66 0.90 27.84
C LEU A 460 30.82 0.09 28.45
N HIS A 461 31.92 0.73 28.85
CA HIS A 461 33.00 0.07 29.60
C HIS A 461 32.52 -0.42 30.96
N ALA A 462 31.77 0.40 31.71
CA ALA A 462 31.21 0.00 33.00
C ALA A 462 30.30 -1.23 32.88
N TYR A 463 29.52 -1.33 31.80
CA TYR A 463 28.74 -2.53 31.52
C TYR A 463 29.62 -3.77 31.29
N LYS A 464 30.71 -3.63 30.54
CA LYS A 464 31.70 -4.71 30.33
C LYS A 464 32.34 -5.12 31.66
N THR A 465 32.87 -4.17 32.44
CA THR A 465 33.47 -4.39 33.76
C THR A 465 32.50 -5.11 34.69
N ARG A 466 31.24 -4.68 34.72
CA ARG A 466 30.17 -5.34 35.48
C ARG A 466 29.95 -6.80 35.08
N ARG A 467 29.99 -7.13 33.78
CA ARG A 467 29.84 -8.54 33.33
C ARG A 467 30.97 -9.44 33.80
N GLN A 468 32.12 -8.87 34.17
CA GLN A 468 33.25 -9.58 34.78
C GLN A 468 33.10 -9.72 36.30
N GLY A 469 32.02 -9.20 36.89
CA GLY A 469 31.75 -9.25 38.32
C GLY A 469 32.31 -8.08 39.14
N ASP A 470 33.02 -7.14 38.51
CA ASP A 470 33.59 -5.98 39.20
C ASP A 470 32.60 -4.80 39.23
N PHE A 471 31.70 -4.83 40.21
CA PHE A 471 30.70 -3.77 40.41
C PHE A 471 31.29 -2.48 40.99
N VAL A 472 32.43 -2.55 41.70
CA VAL A 472 33.05 -1.39 42.35
C VAL A 472 33.67 -0.48 41.30
N THR A 473 34.50 -1.04 40.42
CA THR A 473 35.11 -0.29 39.31
C THR A 473 34.04 0.20 38.35
N ALA A 474 33.03 -0.63 38.03
CA ALA A 474 31.91 -0.21 37.18
C ALA A 474 31.14 0.98 37.76
N ASN A 475 30.92 1.03 39.08
CA ASN A 475 30.26 2.16 39.73
C ASN A 475 31.10 3.43 39.70
N ALA A 476 32.41 3.33 39.95
CA ALA A 476 33.33 4.47 39.85
C ALA A 476 33.32 5.05 38.42
N GLN A 477 33.36 4.18 37.41
CA GLN A 477 33.25 4.56 36.00
C GLN A 477 31.93 5.29 35.70
N LEU A 478 30.79 4.75 36.15
CA LEU A 478 29.48 5.37 35.93
C LEU A 478 29.33 6.72 36.65
N GLN A 479 29.87 6.85 37.86
CA GLN A 479 29.86 8.13 38.59
C GLN A 479 30.70 9.19 37.87
N GLN A 480 31.86 8.81 37.35
CA GLN A 480 32.67 9.68 36.50
C GLN A 480 31.91 10.07 35.22
N ALA A 481 31.31 9.09 34.52
CA ALA A 481 30.50 9.36 33.34
C ALA A 481 29.34 10.32 33.62
N LEU A 482 28.70 10.22 34.78
CA LEU A 482 27.59 11.09 35.18
C LEU A 482 28.05 12.53 35.47
N ALA A 483 29.24 12.68 36.04
CA ALA A 483 29.87 13.97 36.30
C ALA A 483 30.32 14.65 34.99
N ASP A 484 30.84 13.86 34.05
CA ASP A 484 31.30 14.33 32.76
C ASP A 484 30.13 14.58 31.78
N CYS A 485 28.97 13.95 31.94
CA CYS A 485 27.84 14.11 31.04
C CYS A 485 27.13 15.47 31.20
N THR A 486 26.80 16.12 30.09
CA THR A 486 26.09 17.40 30.10
C THR A 486 24.72 17.28 30.81
N PRO A 487 24.30 18.28 31.61
CA PRO A 487 23.04 18.21 32.35
C PRO A 487 21.80 18.05 31.45
N ASP A 488 21.83 18.61 30.24
CA ASP A 488 20.70 18.59 29.30
C ASP A 488 20.57 17.26 28.53
N ASN A 489 21.60 16.42 28.52
CA ASN A 489 21.54 15.11 27.86
C ASN A 489 20.84 14.07 28.76
N LEU A 490 19.53 14.27 28.94
CA LEU A 490 18.69 13.43 29.79
C LEU A 490 18.75 11.94 29.40
N LEU A 491 18.91 11.62 28.11
CA LEU A 491 18.96 10.23 27.66
C LEU A 491 20.23 9.51 28.16
N THR A 492 21.41 10.12 28.00
CA THR A 492 22.66 9.54 28.51
C THR A 492 22.66 9.46 30.03
N ARG A 493 22.21 10.52 30.71
CA ARG A 493 22.13 10.53 32.19
C ARG A 493 21.18 9.47 32.73
N THR A 494 20.00 9.32 32.14
CA THR A 494 19.03 8.27 32.52
C THR A 494 19.64 6.88 32.34
N ALA A 495 20.37 6.64 31.24
CA ALA A 495 21.05 5.37 31.00
C ALA A 495 22.15 5.08 32.03
N ILE A 496 22.95 6.09 32.41
CA ILE A 496 23.97 5.97 33.46
C ILE A 496 23.33 5.64 34.80
N ASN A 497 22.29 6.40 35.20
CA ASN A 497 21.57 6.21 36.45
C ASN A 497 20.90 4.83 36.53
N LEU A 498 20.31 4.35 35.43
CA LEU A 498 19.76 3.00 35.36
C LEU A 498 20.82 1.93 35.67
N ASN A 499 22.02 2.06 35.11
CA ASN A 499 23.11 1.13 35.35
C ASN A 499 23.65 1.22 36.79
N LEU A 500 23.77 2.44 37.35
CA LEU A 500 24.13 2.63 38.76
C LEU A 500 23.11 1.96 39.70
N GLY A 501 21.82 2.20 39.46
CA GLY A 501 20.73 1.61 40.25
C GLY A 501 20.76 0.08 40.23
N PHE A 502 20.98 -0.52 39.06
CA PHE A 502 21.16 -1.96 38.92
C PHE A 502 22.38 -2.47 39.71
N ASN A 503 23.52 -1.80 39.62
CA ASN A 503 24.74 -2.22 40.32
C ASN A 503 24.61 -2.09 41.84
N TYR A 504 23.95 -1.03 42.33
CA TYR A 504 23.66 -0.88 43.76
C TYR A 504 22.73 -1.98 44.26
N TRP A 505 21.71 -2.37 43.48
CA TRP A 505 20.87 -3.52 43.83
C TRP A 505 21.70 -4.81 43.92
N MET A 506 22.52 -5.11 42.91
CA MET A 506 23.36 -6.32 42.88
C MET A 506 24.38 -6.39 44.02
N THR A 507 24.82 -5.24 44.54
CA THR A 507 25.77 -5.15 45.66
C THR A 507 25.11 -4.97 47.03
N GLY A 508 23.78 -5.02 47.11
CA GLY A 508 23.02 -4.91 48.37
C GLY A 508 22.86 -3.48 48.91
N GLN A 509 23.24 -2.45 48.15
CA GLN A 509 23.12 -1.04 48.52
C GLN A 509 21.72 -0.51 48.21
N PHE A 510 20.70 -1.11 48.83
CA PHE A 510 19.30 -0.93 48.44
C PHE A 510 18.78 0.52 48.53
N ALA A 511 19.21 1.29 49.54
CA ALA A 511 18.78 2.69 49.68
C ALA A 511 19.29 3.58 48.52
N LEU A 512 20.53 3.34 48.07
CA LEU A 512 21.10 4.05 46.92
C LEU A 512 20.42 3.60 45.62
N ALA A 513 20.14 2.30 45.49
CA ALA A 513 19.40 1.76 44.36
C ALA A 513 18.01 2.40 44.23
N GLU A 514 17.24 2.45 45.32
CA GLU A 514 15.88 3.02 45.37
C GLU A 514 15.88 4.51 44.94
N GLY A 515 16.76 5.33 45.51
CA GLY A 515 16.84 6.76 45.18
C GLY A 515 17.19 7.05 43.71
N VAL A 516 18.17 6.34 43.16
CA VAL A 516 18.61 6.52 41.76
C VAL A 516 17.56 5.97 40.78
N LEU A 517 16.97 4.80 41.07
CA LEU A 517 16.00 4.17 40.17
C LEU A 517 14.66 4.91 40.13
N GLU A 518 14.21 5.52 41.22
CA GLU A 518 13.00 6.37 41.19
C GLU A 518 13.20 7.60 40.32
N THR A 519 14.35 8.27 40.46
CA THR A 519 14.72 9.38 39.58
C THR A 519 14.77 8.94 38.12
N THR A 520 15.43 7.81 37.85
CA THR A 520 15.53 7.19 36.51
C THR A 520 14.14 6.90 35.92
N ARG A 521 13.21 6.37 36.70
CA ARG A 521 11.84 6.06 36.26
C ARG A 521 11.10 7.33 35.83
N HIS A 522 11.22 8.40 36.60
CA HIS A 522 10.60 9.69 36.28
C HIS A 522 11.20 10.32 35.02
N GLU A 523 12.54 10.33 34.90
CA GLU A 523 13.24 10.87 33.73
C GLU A 523 12.97 10.06 32.46
N ALA A 524 13.03 8.72 32.54
CA ALA A 524 12.72 7.82 31.44
C ALA A 524 11.30 8.04 30.90
N LYS A 525 10.33 8.30 31.78
CA LYS A 525 8.95 8.64 31.38
C LYS A 525 8.91 9.98 30.63
N ARG A 526 9.63 10.99 31.11
CA ARG A 526 9.68 12.33 30.48
C ARG A 526 10.27 12.28 29.07
N ILE A 527 11.29 11.47 28.84
CA ILE A 527 11.95 11.32 27.52
C ILE A 527 11.34 10.19 26.67
N GLN A 528 10.24 9.56 27.12
CA GLN A 528 9.58 8.45 26.44
C GLN A 528 10.50 7.23 26.18
N ALA A 529 11.48 6.98 27.06
CA ALA A 529 12.34 5.81 27.03
C ALA A 529 11.68 4.65 27.79
N THR A 530 10.63 4.06 27.21
CA THR A 530 9.77 3.06 27.87
C THR A 530 10.55 1.86 28.42
N HIS A 531 11.58 1.39 27.71
CA HIS A 531 12.39 0.27 28.18
C HIS A 531 13.18 0.60 29.45
N MET A 532 13.78 1.79 29.54
CA MET A 532 14.53 2.21 30.73
C MET A 532 13.58 2.36 31.92
N MET A 533 12.37 2.87 31.68
CA MET A 533 11.32 2.97 32.70
C MET A 533 10.92 1.59 33.22
N LEU A 534 10.70 0.61 32.34
CA LEU A 534 10.35 -0.76 32.72
C LEU A 534 11.48 -1.46 33.47
N LEU A 535 12.73 -1.30 33.03
CA LEU A 535 13.90 -1.83 33.72
C LEU A 535 14.07 -1.20 35.11
N ALA A 536 13.88 0.12 35.22
CA ALA A 536 13.93 0.80 36.51
C ALA A 536 12.84 0.28 37.45
N GLN A 537 11.60 0.14 36.98
CA GLN A 537 10.49 -0.40 37.76
C GLN A 537 10.72 -1.86 38.19
N GLY A 538 11.16 -2.73 37.27
CA GLY A 538 11.46 -4.11 37.60
C GLY A 538 12.59 -4.24 38.64
N THR A 539 13.61 -3.39 38.53
CA THR A 539 14.70 -3.36 39.50
C THR A 539 14.22 -2.82 40.86
N LEU A 540 13.37 -1.80 40.90
CA LEU A 540 12.74 -1.30 42.13
C LEU A 540 11.90 -2.39 42.81
N ALA A 541 11.13 -3.16 42.05
CA ALA A 541 10.37 -4.28 42.59
C ALA A 541 11.30 -5.35 43.20
N ASN A 542 12.41 -5.68 42.53
CA ASN A 542 13.41 -6.60 43.09
C ASN A 542 14.05 -6.08 44.37
N VAL A 543 14.35 -4.77 44.44
CA VAL A 543 14.86 -4.12 45.66
C VAL A 543 13.82 -4.24 46.80
N ALA A 544 12.55 -3.96 46.52
CA ALA A 544 11.48 -4.03 47.52
C ALA A 544 11.23 -5.47 48.00
N CYS A 545 11.30 -6.47 47.10
CA CYS A 545 11.27 -7.88 47.47
C CYS A 545 12.46 -8.25 48.38
N ALA A 546 13.67 -7.83 48.02
CA ALA A 546 14.87 -8.11 48.83
C ALA A 546 14.84 -7.44 50.21
N GLN A 547 14.12 -6.32 50.35
CA GLN A 547 13.87 -5.64 51.62
C GLN A 547 12.66 -6.16 52.39
N GLY A 548 11.91 -7.14 51.85
CA GLY A 548 10.70 -7.67 52.48
C GLY A 548 9.49 -6.72 52.48
N LYS A 549 9.48 -5.69 51.61
CA LYS A 549 8.41 -4.68 51.52
C LYS A 549 7.21 -5.13 50.65
N LEU A 550 7.33 -6.23 49.92
CA LEU A 550 6.32 -6.77 48.99
C LEU A 550 5.74 -8.13 49.42
N ALA A 551 5.79 -8.43 50.73
CA ALA A 551 5.23 -9.66 51.32
C ALA A 551 3.69 -9.65 51.32
#